data_AF-A0A2E3FFL9-F1
#
_entry.id   AF-A0A2E3FFL9-F1
#
_cell.length_a   1.000
_cell.length_b   1.000
_cell.length_c   1.000
_cell.angle_alpha   90.00
_cell.angle_beta   90.00
_cell.angle_gamma   90.00
#
_symmetry.space_group_name_H-M   'P 1'
#
loop_
_entity.id
_entity.type
_entity.pdbx_description
1 polymer ?
#
loop_
_entity_poly.entity_id
_entity_poly.type
_entity_poly.pdbx_seq_one_letter_code
_entity_poly.pdbx_strand_id
1 'polypeptide(L)'
;MTHRDFEGWDEYSRRLAAATDAGSPEWARLPQSRDVMLAEGGKLYFTGIPCKNGHVSPRDGNRNCTQCSVANMRAYYERQKNAV
;
A
#
# COMPACT_ATOMS: atom_id res chain seq x y z
N MET A 1 14.57 3.73 -19.38
CA MET A 1 13.15 3.80 -18.94
C MET A 1 12.73 2.39 -18.60
N THR A 2 12.47 2.10 -17.33
CA THR A 2 11.89 0.80 -16.94
C THR A 2 10.40 0.88 -17.28
N HIS A 3 10.01 0.25 -18.39
CA HIS A 3 8.59 0.05 -18.67
C HIS A 3 8.07 -0.97 -17.66
N ARG A 4 7.00 -0.61 -16.95
CA ARG A 4 6.28 -1.58 -16.10
C ARG A 4 5.60 -2.60 -17.00
N ASP A 5 5.76 -3.87 -16.68
CA ASP A 5 4.96 -4.91 -17.31
C ASP A 5 3.49 -4.67 -16.97
N PHE A 6 2.68 -4.46 -18.01
CA PHE A 6 1.26 -4.23 -17.86
C PHE A 6 0.56 -5.53 -17.47
N GLU A 7 -0.04 -5.57 -16.28
CA GLU A 7 -0.77 -6.75 -15.74
C GLU A 7 -2.03 -7.12 -16.54
N GLY A 8 -2.39 -6.33 -17.54
CA GLY A 8 -3.67 -6.42 -18.23
C GLY A 8 -4.67 -5.38 -17.73
N TRP A 9 -5.69 -5.12 -18.56
CA TRP A 9 -6.74 -4.14 -18.27
C TRP A 9 -7.64 -4.57 -17.11
N ASP A 10 -7.82 -5.87 -16.90
CA ASP A 10 -8.68 -6.42 -15.84
C ASP A 10 -8.07 -6.19 -14.45
N GLU A 11 -6.77 -6.51 -14.28
CA GLU A 11 -6.07 -6.29 -13.02
C GLU A 11 -5.91 -4.80 -12.70
N TYR A 12 -5.63 -3.97 -13.73
CA TYR A 12 -5.61 -2.53 -13.55
C TYR A 12 -6.98 -2.00 -13.10
N SER A 13 -8.07 -2.46 -13.73
CA SER A 13 -9.44 -2.07 -13.36
C SER A 13 -9.78 -2.47 -11.93
N ARG A 14 -9.41 -3.68 -11.51
CA ARG A 14 -9.61 -4.17 -10.13
C ARG A 14 -8.88 -3.29 -9.11
N ARG A 15 -7.61 -2.97 -9.36
CA ARG A 15 -6.83 -2.08 -8.49
C ARG A 15 -7.40 -0.67 -8.47
N LEU A 16 -7.78 -0.13 -9.62
CA LEU A 16 -8.38 1.20 -9.72
C LEU A 16 -9.69 1.26 -8.93
N ALA A 17 -10.58 0.28 -9.06
CA ALA A 17 -11.82 0.22 -8.30
C ALA A 17 -11.56 0.20 -6.78
N ALA A 18 -10.62 -0.62 -6.31
CA ALA A 18 -10.24 -0.68 -4.90
C ALA A 18 -9.62 0.64 -4.39
N ALA A 19 -8.83 1.32 -5.23
CA ALA A 19 -8.24 2.61 -4.91
C ALA A 19 -9.31 3.71 -4.82
N THR A 20 -10.26 3.72 -5.75
CA THR A 20 -11.39 4.66 -5.77
C THR A 20 -12.32 4.45 -4.58
N ASP A 21 -12.66 3.21 -4.23
CA ASP A 21 -13.49 2.87 -3.06
C ASP A 21 -12.84 3.35 -1.75
N ALA A 22 -11.51 3.22 -1.66
CA ALA A 22 -10.75 3.71 -0.51
C ALA A 22 -10.53 5.24 -0.51
N GLY A 23 -11.06 5.97 -1.50
CA GLY A 23 -11.01 7.43 -1.60
C GLY A 23 -9.75 8.02 -2.23
N SER A 24 -8.86 7.18 -2.76
CA SER A 24 -7.54 7.57 -3.27
C SER A 24 -7.22 6.87 -4.61
N PRO A 25 -7.83 7.32 -5.73
CA PRO A 25 -7.63 6.70 -7.04
C PRO A 25 -6.17 6.73 -7.52
N GLU A 26 -5.35 7.66 -7.01
CA GLU A 26 -3.93 7.77 -7.32
C GLU A 26 -3.11 6.53 -6.94
N TRP A 27 -3.60 5.71 -6.00
CA TRP A 27 -2.90 4.48 -5.61
C TRP A 27 -2.82 3.45 -6.74
N ALA A 28 -3.69 3.53 -7.75
CA ALA A 28 -3.60 2.70 -8.95
C ALA A 28 -2.31 2.94 -9.76
N ARG A 29 -1.66 4.10 -9.57
CA ARG A 29 -0.37 4.45 -10.21
C ARG A 29 0.83 3.87 -9.46
N LEU A 30 0.65 3.33 -8.26
CA LEU A 30 1.73 2.69 -7.53
C LEU A 30 2.11 1.36 -8.20
N PRO A 31 3.35 0.89 -7.98
CA PRO A 31 3.74 -0.46 -8.36
C PRO A 31 2.75 -1.50 -7.87
N GLN A 32 2.47 -2.48 -8.71
CA GLN A 32 1.50 -3.54 -8.41
C GLN A 32 1.99 -4.57 -7.39
N SER A 33 3.31 -4.76 -7.30
CA SER A 33 3.94 -5.75 -6.44
C SER A 33 5.17 -5.17 -5.76
N ARG A 34 5.61 -5.86 -4.69
CA ARG A 34 6.82 -5.51 -3.95
C ARG A 34 8.06 -5.55 -4.84
N ASP A 35 8.14 -6.52 -5.74
CA ASP A 35 9.33 -6.71 -6.57
C ASP A 35 9.44 -5.61 -7.62
N VAL A 36 8.32 -5.20 -8.22
CA VAL A 36 8.27 -4.03 -9.11
C VAL A 36 8.63 -2.76 -8.35
N MET A 37 8.12 -2.58 -7.13
CA MET A 37 8.49 -1.45 -6.28
C MET A 37 9.99 -1.41 -5.98
N LEU A 38 10.60 -2.56 -5.64
CA LEU A 38 12.04 -2.64 -5.38
C LEU A 38 12.86 -2.36 -6.63
N ALA A 39 12.47 -2.91 -7.78
CA ALA A 39 13.13 -2.67 -9.06
C ALA A 39 13.14 -1.19 -9.45
N GLU A 40 12.09 -0.44 -9.08
CA GLU A 40 11.99 1.00 -9.32
C GLU A 40 12.62 1.87 -8.23
N GLY A 41 13.10 1.26 -7.12
CA GLY A 41 13.56 2.01 -5.95
C GLY A 41 12.44 2.77 -5.21
N GLY A 42 11.19 2.34 -5.40
CA GLY A 42 10.03 2.87 -4.72
C GLY A 42 9.97 2.45 -3.25
N LYS A 43 9.07 3.08 -2.49
CA LYS A 43 8.85 2.78 -1.06
C LYS A 43 7.51 2.10 -0.78
N LEU A 44 6.54 2.27 -1.69
CA LEU A 44 5.17 1.82 -1.53
C LEU A 44 4.70 1.11 -2.80
N TYR A 45 3.87 0.09 -2.62
CA TYR A 45 3.19 -0.62 -3.69
C TYR A 45 1.72 -0.82 -3.34
N PHE A 46 0.86 -1.02 -4.34
CA PHE A 46 -0.57 -1.17 -4.16
C PHE A 46 -1.12 -2.33 -5.00
N THR A 47 -1.63 -3.34 -4.30
CA THR A 47 -2.17 -4.57 -4.91
C THR A 47 -3.69 -4.54 -5.08
N GLY A 48 -4.39 -3.55 -4.51
CA GLY A 48 -5.85 -3.55 -4.39
C GLY A 48 -6.42 -4.61 -3.45
N ILE A 49 -5.58 -5.38 -2.76
CA ILE A 49 -6.02 -6.47 -1.86
C ILE A 49 -6.05 -5.96 -0.42
N PRO A 50 -7.18 -6.10 0.31
CA PRO A 50 -7.27 -5.70 1.70
C PRO A 50 -6.23 -6.42 2.57
N CYS A 51 -5.71 -5.73 3.59
CA CYS A 51 -4.82 -6.34 4.56
C CYS A 51 -5.58 -7.28 5.51
N LYS A 52 -4.86 -7.99 6.39
CA LYS A 52 -5.46 -8.89 7.40
C LYS A 52 -6.47 -8.21 8.34
N ASN A 53 -6.36 -6.90 8.50
CA ASN A 53 -7.27 -6.09 9.33
C ASN A 53 -8.38 -5.43 8.49
N GLY A 54 -8.52 -5.78 7.21
CA GLY A 54 -9.53 -5.22 6.31
C GLY A 54 -9.16 -3.90 5.62
N HIS A 55 -8.06 -3.24 6.00
CA HIS A 55 -7.67 -1.97 5.35
C HIS A 55 -7.28 -2.16 3.88
N VAL A 56 -7.85 -1.34 3.01
CA VAL A 56 -7.41 -1.15 1.62
C VAL A 56 -6.49 0.05 1.60
N SER A 57 -5.17 -0.19 1.54
CA SER A 57 -4.17 0.87 1.51
C SER A 57 -2.88 0.39 0.84
N PRO A 58 -2.00 1.30 0.40
CA PRO A 58 -0.66 0.95 -0.03
C PRO A 58 0.10 0.18 1.05
N ARG A 59 1.02 -0.67 0.61
CA ARG A 59 1.89 -1.48 1.45
C ARG A 59 3.33 -1.02 1.32
N ASP A 60 4.08 -1.10 2.42
CA ASP A 60 5.51 -0.82 2.47
C ASP A 60 6.34 -2.03 2.05
N GLY A 61 7.66 -1.85 1.88
CA GLY A 61 8.58 -2.94 1.57
C GLY A 61 8.61 -4.09 2.59
N ASN A 62 8.06 -3.88 3.79
CA ASN A 62 7.89 -4.88 4.85
C ASN A 62 6.54 -5.61 4.79
N ARG A 63 5.73 -5.35 3.75
CA ARG A 63 4.38 -5.90 3.51
C ARG A 63 3.32 -5.40 4.49
N ASN A 64 3.62 -4.37 5.27
CA ASN A 64 2.66 -3.75 6.17
C ASN A 64 1.83 -2.70 5.43
N CYS A 65 0.52 -2.70 5.71
CA CYS A 65 -0.36 -1.66 5.20
C CYS A 65 -0.04 -0.32 5.87
N THR A 66 -0.07 0.80 5.14
CA THR A 66 0.23 2.13 5.70
C THR A 66 -0.68 2.48 6.88
N GLN A 67 -1.97 2.14 6.82
CA GLN A 67 -2.90 2.34 7.94
C GLN A 67 -2.50 1.55 9.19
N CYS A 68 -2.06 0.30 9.00
CA CYS A 68 -1.57 -0.59 10.06
C CYS A 68 -0.30 -0.01 10.69
N SER A 69 0.61 0.51 9.86
CA SER A 69 1.86 1.12 10.30
C SER A 69 1.60 2.36 11.15
N VAL A 70 0.68 3.23 10.72
CA VAL A 70 0.26 4.41 11.49
C VAL A 70 -0.37 4.02 12.83
N ALA A 71 -1.27 3.03 12.84
CA ALA A 71 -1.90 2.54 14.06
C ALA A 71 -0.87 2.00 15.07
N ASN A 72 0.08 1.19 14.59
CA ASN A 72 1.17 0.66 15.41
C ASN A 72 2.07 1.77 15.96
N MET A 73 2.39 2.76 15.13
CA MET A 73 3.23 3.90 15.51
C MET A 73 2.54 4.76 16.58
N ARG A 74 1.24 5.04 16.43
CA ARG A 74 0.46 5.76 17.45
C ARG A 74 0.46 5.01 18.78
N ALA A 75 0.16 3.72 18.76
CA ALA A 75 0.16 2.89 19.96
C ALA A 75 1.55 2.83 20.64
N TYR A 76 2.64 2.87 19.88
CA TYR A 76 4.00 2.93 20.42
C TYR A 76 4.27 4.25 21.16
N TYR A 77 3.98 5.39 20.53
CA TYR A 77 4.21 6.70 21.14
C TYR A 77 3.31 6.95 22.35
N GLU A 78 2.07 6.48 22.34
CA GLU A 78 1.17 6.53 23.49
C GLU A 78 1.74 5.77 24.70
N ARG A 79 2.29 4.57 24.48
CA ARG A 79 2.96 3.80 25.54
C ARG A 79 4.18 4.52 26.10
N GLN A 80 4.98 5.15 25.23
CA GLN A 80 6.14 5.94 25.66
C GLN A 80 5.74 7.16 26.48
N LYS A 81 4.70 7.90 26.06
CA LYS A 81 4.20 9.07 26.79
C LYS A 81 3.70 8.70 28.19
N ASN A 82 3.04 7.56 28.32
CA ASN A 82 2.51 7.08 29.60
C ASN A 82 3.57 6.42 30.50
N ALA A 83 4.79 6.25 30.02
CA ALA A 83 5.92 5.70 30.80
C ALA A 83 6.77 6.79 31.48
N VAL A 84 6.38 8.07 31.36
CA VAL A 84 6.96 9.25 32.01
C VAL A 84 5.97 9.78 33.04
#